data_AF-A0ABD0P7F8-F1
#
_entry.id   AF-A0ABD0P7F8-F1
#
_cell.length_a   1.000
_cell.length_b   1.000
_cell.length_c   1.000
_cell.angle_alpha   90.00
_cell.angle_beta   90.00
_cell.angle_gamma   90.00
#
_symmetry.space_group_name_H-M   'P 1'
#
loop_
_entity.id
_entity.type
_entity.pdbx_description
1 polymer ?
#
loop_
_entity_poly.entity_id
_entity_poly.type
_entity_poly.pdbx_seq_one_letter_code
_entity_poly.pdbx_strand_id
1 'polypeptide(L)'
;MLLPSALIWITSRPAAANQIPSKYINRVTEIQGFNDPQKEEYFRKRISDEHQASRIISHIRRSRSLNIMCHIPVFCWISATVLQNLLKQDDSAEIPQTLTEMYIHFLLTQINMRKQKYDEKKKKIEKPLKSKRDVIVKPAKLAYKQLMQGNVIFYVEDQIESGIDVTDAAVYSGICTEIFMEESEIHQRK
;
A
#
# COMPACT_ATOMS: atom_id res chain seq x y z
N MET A 1 -25.28 26.85 -14.16
CA MET A 1 -24.96 27.17 -12.75
C MET A 1 -24.71 25.85 -12.03
N LEU A 2 -23.52 25.66 -11.47
CA LEU A 2 -23.19 24.45 -10.70
C LEU A 2 -24.02 24.44 -9.39
N LEU A 3 -24.38 23.23 -8.95
CA LEU A 3 -25.37 22.93 -7.90
C LEU A 3 -25.17 23.77 -6.61
N PRO A 4 -25.97 24.83 -6.36
CA PRO A 4 -25.70 25.80 -5.31
C PRO A 4 -25.94 25.27 -3.89
N SER A 5 -26.70 24.19 -3.76
CA SER A 5 -27.02 23.55 -2.47
C SER A 5 -26.21 22.30 -2.19
N ALA A 6 -25.26 21.95 -3.07
CA ALA A 6 -24.41 20.79 -2.87
C ALA A 6 -23.41 21.04 -1.72
N LEU A 7 -23.25 20.04 -0.85
CA LEU A 7 -22.21 20.02 0.17
C LEU A 7 -21.00 19.28 -0.37
N ILE A 8 -19.81 19.86 -0.21
CA ILE A 8 -18.56 19.29 -0.73
C ILE A 8 -17.68 18.89 0.45
N TRP A 9 -17.22 17.64 0.45
CA TRP A 9 -16.19 17.16 1.37
C TRP A 9 -14.88 17.00 0.61
N ILE A 10 -13.83 17.68 1.07
CA ILE A 10 -12.49 17.63 0.47
C ILE A 10 -11.54 16.96 1.46
N THR A 11 -10.81 15.94 1.00
CA THR A 11 -9.67 15.40 1.73
C THR A 11 -8.40 15.98 1.12
N SER A 12 -7.44 16.38 1.95
CA SER A 12 -6.18 16.95 1.49
C SER A 12 -5.06 16.65 2.48
N ARG A 13 -3.82 16.67 1.99
CA ARG A 13 -2.64 16.69 2.86
C ARG A 13 -2.57 18.04 3.58
N PRO A 14 -2.11 18.09 4.85
CA PRO A 14 -2.02 19.36 5.58
C PRO A 14 -1.29 20.47 4.79
N ALA A 15 -0.19 20.11 4.12
CA ALA A 15 0.62 21.05 3.32
C ALA A 15 -0.07 21.63 2.08
N ALA A 16 -1.17 21.02 1.60
CA ALA A 16 -1.94 21.50 0.45
C ALA A 16 -3.32 22.05 0.84
N ALA A 17 -3.77 21.82 2.08
CA ALA A 17 -5.08 22.28 2.55
C ALA A 17 -5.18 23.82 2.57
N ASN A 18 -4.07 24.51 2.82
CA ASN A 18 -3.98 25.98 2.82
C ASN A 18 -4.14 26.61 1.42
N GLN A 19 -4.08 25.82 0.34
CA GLN A 19 -4.34 26.30 -1.02
C GLN A 19 -5.84 26.48 -1.28
N ILE A 20 -6.70 25.89 -0.45
CA ILE A 20 -8.15 26.04 -0.56
C ILE A 20 -8.54 27.37 0.12
N PRO A 21 -9.19 28.31 -0.59
CA PRO A 21 -9.53 29.60 -0.01
C PRO A 21 -10.48 29.43 1.18
N SER A 22 -10.07 29.93 2.35
CA SER A 22 -10.81 29.76 3.62
C SER A 22 -12.25 30.29 3.57
N LYS A 23 -12.53 31.29 2.71
CA LYS A 23 -13.87 31.83 2.47
C LYS A 23 -14.89 30.79 1.95
N TYR A 24 -14.43 29.68 1.41
CA TYR A 24 -15.28 28.57 0.92
C TYR A 24 -15.36 27.39 1.89
N ILE A 25 -14.72 27.49 3.06
CA ILE A 25 -14.62 26.38 4.02
C ILE A 25 -15.50 26.69 5.24
N ASN A 26 -16.55 25.87 5.45
CA ASN A 26 -17.38 25.97 6.64
C ASN A 26 -16.82 25.20 7.84
N ARG A 27 -16.06 24.12 7.59
CA ARG A 27 -15.52 23.24 8.63
C ARG A 27 -14.21 22.61 8.19
N VAL A 28 -13.27 22.50 9.12
CA VAL A 28 -12.04 21.73 8.98
C VAL A 28 -12.01 20.66 10.06
N THR A 29 -11.66 19.44 9.67
CA THR A 29 -11.43 18.33 10.61
C THR A 29 -10.08 17.72 10.30
N GLU A 30 -9.20 17.62 11.30
CA GLU A 30 -7.93 16.93 11.18
C GLU A 30 -8.10 15.45 11.53
N ILE A 31 -7.59 14.56 10.66
CA ILE A 31 -7.56 13.12 10.91
C ILE A 31 -6.19 12.79 11.51
N GLN A 32 -6.16 12.53 12.82
CA GLN A 32 -4.90 12.32 13.54
C GLN A 32 -4.39 10.87 13.50
N GLY A 33 -5.23 9.87 13.19
CA GLY A 33 -4.83 8.46 13.18
C GLY A 33 -5.23 7.72 14.46
N PHE A 34 -4.48 6.68 14.83
CA PHE A 34 -4.82 5.80 15.96
C PHE A 34 -4.10 6.18 17.26
N ASN A 35 -4.88 6.28 18.33
CA ASN A 35 -4.35 6.26 19.69
C ASN A 35 -3.95 4.83 20.12
N ASP A 36 -3.27 4.68 21.26
CA ASP A 36 -2.74 3.39 21.69
C ASP A 36 -3.82 2.28 21.84
N PRO A 37 -4.99 2.54 22.45
CA PRO A 37 -6.09 1.57 22.45
C PRO A 37 -6.56 1.15 21.04
N GLN A 38 -6.70 2.11 20.12
CA GLN A 38 -7.12 1.84 18.74
C GLN A 38 -6.08 1.03 17.96
N LYS A 39 -4.77 1.23 18.22
CA LYS A 39 -3.70 0.40 17.65
C LYS A 39 -3.88 -1.06 18.08
N GLU A 40 -4.04 -1.30 19.38
CA GLU A 40 -4.25 -2.67 19.87
C GLU A 40 -5.51 -3.30 19.30
N GLU A 41 -6.62 -2.56 19.28
CA GLU A 41 -7.89 -3.01 18.72
C GLU A 41 -7.73 -3.41 17.25
N TYR A 42 -7.00 -2.62 16.46
CA TYR A 42 -6.69 -2.93 15.08
C TYR A 42 -5.99 -4.30 14.95
N PHE A 43 -4.92 -4.52 15.72
CA PHE A 43 -4.16 -5.78 15.63
C PHE A 43 -4.98 -6.99 16.05
N ARG A 44 -5.75 -6.88 17.15
CA ARG A 44 -6.65 -7.96 17.60
C ARG A 44 -7.73 -8.28 16.56
N LYS A 45 -8.36 -7.26 15.96
CA LYS A 45 -9.36 -7.47 14.90
C LYS A 45 -8.77 -8.08 13.62
N ARG A 46 -7.51 -7.75 13.31
CA ARG A 46 -6.86 -8.14 12.05
C ARG A 46 -6.26 -9.55 12.09
N ILE A 47 -5.85 -10.01 13.26
CA ILE A 47 -5.08 -11.25 13.47
C ILE A 47 -5.95 -12.22 14.25
N SER A 48 -6.43 -13.29 13.61
CA SER A 48 -7.35 -14.25 14.23
C SER A 48 -6.74 -15.10 15.35
N ASP A 49 -5.42 -15.31 15.34
CA ASP A 49 -4.70 -15.99 16.41
C ASP A 49 -4.37 -14.98 17.53
N GLU A 50 -5.08 -15.09 18.65
CA GLU A 50 -4.93 -14.21 19.81
C GLU A 50 -3.52 -14.23 20.42
N HIS A 51 -2.82 -15.37 20.37
CA HIS A 51 -1.45 -15.47 20.88
C HIS A 51 -0.49 -14.76 19.93
N GLN A 52 -0.65 -14.94 18.62
CA GLN A 52 0.13 -14.20 17.62
C GLN A 52 -0.15 -12.69 17.71
N ALA A 53 -1.41 -12.28 17.85
CA ALA A 53 -1.82 -10.89 18.00
C ALA A 53 -1.16 -10.25 19.23
N SER A 54 -1.23 -10.94 20.38
CA SER A 54 -0.63 -10.49 21.64
C SER A 54 0.89 -10.33 21.53
N ARG A 55 1.58 -11.26 20.86
CA ARG A 55 3.03 -11.15 20.60
C ARG A 55 3.37 -9.94 19.74
N ILE A 56 2.67 -9.76 18.63
CA ILE A 56 2.88 -8.61 17.73
C ILE A 56 2.65 -7.29 18.46
N ILE A 57 1.54 -7.18 19.20
CA ILE A 57 1.25 -6.00 20.02
C ILE A 57 2.37 -5.73 21.02
N SER A 58 2.87 -6.76 21.71
CA SER A 58 3.98 -6.65 22.66
C SER A 58 5.25 -6.11 21.99
N HIS A 59 5.61 -6.63 20.82
CA HIS A 59 6.77 -6.15 20.07
C HIS A 59 6.63 -4.69 19.62
N ILE A 60 5.46 -4.31 19.11
CA ILE A 60 5.19 -2.92 18.69
C ILE A 60 5.28 -1.98 19.89
N ARG A 61 4.74 -2.35 21.05
CA ARG A 61 4.83 -1.53 22.28
C ARG A 61 6.28 -1.37 22.77
N ARG A 62 7.10 -2.42 22.66
CA ARG A 62 8.51 -2.39 23.07
C ARG A 62 9.38 -1.57 22.12
N SER A 63 9.06 -1.54 20.83
CA SER A 63 9.78 -0.75 19.85
C SER A 63 9.17 0.65 19.73
N ARG A 64 9.89 1.65 20.24
CA ARG A 64 9.45 3.06 20.20
C ARG A 64 9.14 3.51 18.77
N SER A 65 9.97 3.14 17.80
CA SER A 65 9.79 3.50 16.40
C SER A 65 8.52 2.88 15.82
N LEU A 66 8.31 1.57 15.99
CA LEU A 66 7.09 0.89 15.52
C LEU A 66 5.84 1.47 16.19
N ASN A 67 5.88 1.74 17.50
CA ASN A 67 4.74 2.31 18.20
C ASN A 67 4.34 3.70 17.66
N ILE A 68 5.33 4.55 17.34
CA ILE A 68 5.11 5.87 16.75
C ILE A 68 4.57 5.73 15.32
N MET A 69 5.18 4.87 14.50
CA MET A 69 4.74 4.67 13.12
C MET A 69 3.29 4.18 13.04
N CYS A 70 2.91 3.22 13.89
CA CYS A 70 1.54 2.68 13.98
C CYS A 70 0.49 3.71 14.45
N HIS A 71 0.86 4.97 14.70
CA HIS A 71 -0.13 6.04 14.78
C HIS A 71 -0.87 6.24 13.45
N ILE A 72 -0.21 6.03 12.31
CA ILE A 72 -0.84 6.13 10.99
C ILE A 72 -1.40 4.75 10.62
N PRO A 73 -2.71 4.60 10.33
CA PRO A 73 -3.35 3.30 10.13
C PRO A 73 -2.70 2.39 9.07
N VAL A 74 -2.16 2.97 7.99
CA VAL A 74 -1.46 2.19 6.96
C VAL A 74 -0.24 1.47 7.51
N PHE A 75 0.45 2.05 8.48
CA PHE A 75 1.61 1.41 9.13
C PHE A 75 1.20 0.31 10.09
N CYS A 76 0.00 0.35 10.69
CA CYS A 76 -0.53 -0.81 11.40
C CYS A 76 -0.70 -2.01 10.45
N TRP A 77 -1.26 -1.77 9.26
CA TRP A 77 -1.44 -2.81 8.26
C TRP A 77 -0.11 -3.39 7.74
N ILE A 78 0.86 -2.52 7.41
CA ILE A 78 2.20 -2.94 6.98
C ILE A 78 2.88 -3.74 8.11
N SER A 79 2.82 -3.25 9.34
CA SER A 79 3.41 -3.92 10.51
C SER A 79 2.79 -5.28 10.78
N ALA A 80 1.47 -5.38 10.75
CA ALA A 80 0.78 -6.66 10.89
C ALA A 80 1.25 -7.65 9.81
N THR A 81 1.26 -7.22 8.55
CA THR A 81 1.64 -8.08 7.42
C THR A 81 3.07 -8.60 7.53
N VAL A 82 4.03 -7.72 7.83
CA VAL A 82 5.45 -8.07 7.96
C VAL A 82 5.69 -8.97 9.17
N LEU A 83 5.18 -8.58 10.34
CA LEU A 83 5.44 -9.30 11.59
C LEU A 83 4.75 -10.66 11.61
N GLN A 84 3.54 -10.79 11.05
CA GLN A 84 2.89 -12.09 10.89
C GLN A 84 3.71 -13.03 10.00
N ASN A 85 4.27 -12.53 8.90
CA ASN A 85 5.08 -13.35 8.01
C ASN A 85 6.43 -13.74 8.64
N LEU A 86 7.12 -12.81 9.29
CA LEU A 86 8.40 -13.08 9.97
C LEU A 86 8.24 -14.10 11.09
N LEU A 87 7.31 -13.85 12.03
CA LEU A 87 7.10 -14.71 13.19
C LEU A 87 6.51 -16.08 12.83
N LYS A 88 5.88 -16.22 11.65
CA LYS A 88 5.47 -17.52 11.13
C LYS A 88 6.65 -18.36 10.62
N GLN A 89 7.70 -17.71 10.11
CA GLN A 89 8.87 -18.40 9.54
C GLN A 89 9.92 -18.69 10.60
N ASP A 90 10.15 -17.75 11.52
CA ASP A 90 11.10 -17.87 12.61
C ASP A 90 10.63 -17.01 13.79
N ASP A 91 10.31 -17.69 14.90
CA ASP A 91 9.85 -17.06 16.13
C ASP A 91 10.91 -16.17 16.81
N SER A 92 12.18 -16.34 16.44
CA SER A 92 13.34 -15.62 16.96
C SER A 92 13.87 -14.53 16.01
N ALA A 93 13.22 -14.32 14.87
CA ALA A 93 13.65 -13.36 13.86
C ALA A 93 13.78 -11.94 14.42
N GLU A 94 14.83 -11.24 14.00
CA GLU A 94 15.02 -9.84 14.33
C GLU A 94 13.92 -9.00 13.67
N ILE A 95 13.25 -8.18 14.49
CA ILE A 95 12.13 -7.35 14.04
C ILE A 95 12.67 -6.04 13.47
N PRO A 96 12.19 -5.61 12.28
CA PRO A 96 12.54 -4.31 11.71
C PRO A 96 12.30 -3.16 12.70
N GLN A 97 13.29 -2.30 12.87
CA GLN A 97 13.24 -1.17 13.78
C GLN A 97 13.03 0.16 13.04
N THR A 98 13.27 0.20 11.74
CA THR A 98 13.12 1.44 10.95
C THR A 98 12.00 1.35 9.92
N LEU A 99 11.52 2.51 9.48
CA LEU A 99 10.53 2.61 8.40
C LEU A 99 11.05 1.97 7.10
N THR A 100 12.32 2.20 6.78
CA THR A 100 12.96 1.65 5.58
C THR A 100 13.04 0.13 5.65
N GLU A 101 13.47 -0.43 6.77
CA GLU A 101 13.47 -1.89 6.97
C GLU A 101 12.04 -2.44 6.85
N MET A 102 11.05 -1.80 7.48
CA MET A 102 9.65 -2.20 7.36
C MET A 102 9.19 -2.25 5.89
N TYR A 103 9.53 -1.25 5.07
CA TYR A 103 9.22 -1.26 3.64
C TYR A 103 9.98 -2.35 2.87
N ILE A 104 11.26 -2.60 3.19
CA ILE A 104 12.04 -3.67 2.56
C ILE A 104 11.41 -5.03 2.87
N HIS A 105 11.12 -5.32 4.14
CA HIS A 105 10.51 -6.56 4.56
C HIS A 105 9.10 -6.73 3.99
N PHE A 106 8.33 -5.64 3.90
CA PHE A 106 7.02 -5.65 3.26
C PHE A 106 7.14 -6.00 1.77
N LEU A 107 8.04 -5.36 1.03
CA LEU A 107 8.28 -5.66 -0.38
C LEU A 107 8.68 -7.13 -0.59
N LEU A 108 9.62 -7.63 0.23
CA LEU A 108 10.05 -9.04 0.19
C LEU A 108 8.89 -10.00 0.49
N THR A 109 8.06 -9.67 1.48
CA THR A 109 6.88 -10.46 1.85
C THR A 109 5.89 -10.54 0.69
N GLN A 110 5.59 -9.42 0.04
CA GLN A 110 4.67 -9.38 -1.12
C GLN A 110 5.21 -10.17 -2.31
N ILE A 111 6.52 -10.10 -2.58
CA ILE A 111 7.16 -10.88 -3.66
C ILE A 111 7.12 -12.38 -3.35
N ASN A 112 7.38 -12.78 -2.11
CA ASN A 112 7.39 -14.19 -1.71
C ASN A 112 5.99 -14.81 -1.70
N MET A 113 4.99 -14.08 -1.18
CA MET A 113 3.59 -14.51 -1.22
C MET A 113 3.09 -14.71 -2.66
N ARG A 114 3.56 -13.87 -3.60
CA ARG A 114 3.28 -14.04 -5.03
C ARG A 114 3.85 -15.35 -5.57
N LYS A 115 5.10 -15.67 -5.26
CA LYS A 115 5.75 -16.90 -5.74
C LYS A 115 4.93 -18.14 -5.37
N GLN A 116 4.48 -18.24 -4.12
CA GLN A 116 3.66 -19.36 -3.65
C GLN A 116 2.33 -19.48 -4.40
N LYS A 117 1.57 -18.38 -4.52
CA LYS A 117 0.27 -18.36 -5.24
C LYS A 117 0.38 -18.67 -6.73
N TYR A 118 1.51 -18.34 -7.35
CA TYR A 118 1.77 -18.63 -8.76
C TYR A 118 2.26 -20.05 -9.00
N ASP A 119 3.15 -20.56 -8.15
CA ASP A 119 3.65 -21.94 -8.23
C ASP A 119 2.51 -22.95 -8.00
N GLU A 120 1.52 -22.62 -7.16
CA GLU A 120 0.29 -23.42 -7.01
C GLU A 120 -0.59 -23.43 -8.28
N LYS A 121 -0.58 -22.36 -9.08
CA LYS A 121 -1.39 -22.24 -10.32
C LYS A 121 -0.68 -22.79 -11.57
N LYS A 122 0.65 -22.92 -11.56
CA LYS A 122 1.44 -23.36 -12.73
C LYS A 122 2.09 -24.73 -12.49
N LYS A 123 1.29 -25.79 -12.64
CA LYS A 123 1.80 -27.10 -13.09
C LYS A 123 1.89 -27.25 -14.63
N LYS A 124 1.63 -26.20 -15.44
CA LYS A 124 1.44 -26.40 -16.90
C LYS A 124 2.02 -25.41 -17.93
N ILE A 125 2.76 -24.34 -17.60
CA ILE A 125 3.33 -23.48 -18.66
C ILE A 125 4.72 -22.95 -18.29
N GLU A 126 5.74 -23.46 -18.99
CA GLU A 126 7.09 -22.92 -19.05
C GLU A 126 7.05 -21.52 -19.68
N LYS A 127 7.04 -20.48 -18.85
CA LYS A 127 7.43 -19.12 -19.27
C LYS A 127 8.84 -18.88 -18.72
N PRO A 128 9.71 -18.16 -19.43
CA PRO A 128 11.04 -17.81 -18.91
C PRO A 128 10.87 -17.07 -17.58
N LEU A 129 11.61 -17.50 -16.55
CA LEU A 129 11.64 -16.81 -15.26
C LEU A 129 12.12 -15.37 -15.51
N LYS A 130 11.22 -14.39 -15.35
CA LYS A 130 11.64 -13.00 -15.20
C LYS A 130 12.62 -12.91 -14.04
N SER A 131 13.70 -12.13 -14.21
CA SER A 131 14.65 -11.97 -13.12
C SER A 131 13.94 -11.33 -11.92
N LYS A 132 14.24 -11.79 -10.69
CA LYS A 132 13.70 -11.19 -9.45
C LYS A 132 13.93 -9.67 -9.40
N ARG A 133 15.00 -9.20 -10.06
CA ARG A 133 15.36 -7.80 -10.19
C ARG A 133 14.35 -7.02 -11.03
N ASP A 134 13.91 -7.56 -12.17
CA ASP A 134 12.98 -6.86 -13.06
C ASP A 134 11.60 -6.63 -12.42
N VAL A 135 11.20 -7.52 -11.52
CA VAL A 135 9.95 -7.41 -10.75
C VAL A 135 9.95 -6.17 -9.85
N ILE A 136 11.12 -5.67 -9.44
CA ILE A 136 11.27 -4.49 -8.59
C ILE A 136 11.65 -3.26 -9.42
N VAL A 137 12.66 -3.40 -10.28
CA VAL A 137 13.29 -2.26 -10.96
C VAL A 137 12.34 -1.62 -11.98
N LYS A 138 11.59 -2.41 -12.76
CA LYS A 138 10.69 -1.84 -13.78
C LYS A 138 9.54 -1.04 -13.14
N PRO A 139 8.80 -1.56 -12.14
CA PRO A 139 7.80 -0.75 -11.43
C PRO A 139 8.38 0.46 -10.73
N ALA A 140 9.57 0.33 -10.10
CA ALA A 140 10.22 1.47 -9.45
C ALA A 140 10.58 2.59 -10.44
N LYS A 141 11.06 2.23 -11.63
CA LYS A 141 11.35 3.20 -12.70
C LYS A 141 10.09 3.90 -13.20
N LEU A 142 9.01 3.14 -13.40
CA LEU A 142 7.71 3.72 -13.79
C LEU A 142 7.19 4.68 -12.72
N ALA A 143 7.16 4.25 -11.46
CA ALA A 143 6.71 5.10 -10.34
C ALA A 143 7.53 6.39 -10.23
N TYR A 144 8.85 6.31 -10.42
CA TYR A 144 9.72 7.49 -10.45
C TYR A 144 9.38 8.43 -11.62
N LYS A 145 9.25 7.91 -12.85
CA LYS A 145 8.90 8.71 -14.05
C LYS A 145 7.58 9.45 -13.84
N GLN A 146 6.55 8.76 -13.35
CA GLN A 146 5.21 9.33 -13.14
C GLN A 146 5.20 10.34 -12.00
N LEU A 147 5.89 10.06 -10.90
CA LEU A 147 6.00 11.00 -9.78
C LEU A 147 6.65 12.32 -10.21
N MET A 148 7.69 12.29 -11.05
CA MET A 148 8.32 13.50 -11.59
C MET A 148 7.40 14.31 -12.50
N GLN A 149 6.38 13.68 -13.07
CA GLN A 149 5.36 14.32 -13.90
C GLN A 149 4.12 14.77 -13.09
N GLY A 150 4.06 14.44 -11.79
CA GLY A 150 2.91 14.72 -10.93
C GLY A 150 1.76 13.71 -11.07
N ASN A 151 1.99 12.61 -11.78
CA ASN A 151 0.99 11.57 -12.01
C ASN A 151 1.06 10.52 -10.90
N VAL A 152 -0.11 10.19 -10.35
CA VAL A 152 -0.27 9.16 -9.28
C VAL A 152 -1.10 7.96 -9.73
N ILE A 153 -1.67 8.03 -10.94
CA ILE A 153 -2.44 6.98 -11.59
C ILE A 153 -1.59 6.42 -12.73
N PHE A 154 -1.53 5.09 -12.85
CA PHE A 154 -0.80 4.39 -13.91
C PHE A 154 -1.78 3.67 -14.81
N TYR A 155 -1.67 3.93 -16.11
CA TYR A 155 -2.46 3.27 -17.13
C TYR A 155 -1.74 2.02 -17.66
N VAL A 156 -2.41 1.27 -18.52
CA VAL A 156 -1.86 0.04 -19.14
C VAL A 156 -0.71 0.40 -20.08
N GLU A 157 -0.84 1.51 -20.80
CA GLU A 157 0.10 2.03 -21.78
C GLU A 157 1.45 2.36 -21.11
N ASP A 158 1.39 3.01 -19.94
CA ASP A 158 2.57 3.35 -19.13
C ASP A 158 3.40 2.12 -18.75
N GLN A 159 2.71 1.00 -18.50
CA GLN A 159 3.33 -0.26 -18.11
C GLN A 159 3.94 -0.97 -19.31
N ILE A 160 3.25 -0.98 -20.45
CA ILE A 160 3.77 -1.51 -21.71
C ILE A 160 5.05 -0.76 -22.11
N GLU A 161 5.03 0.58 -22.06
CA GLU A 161 6.20 1.43 -22.36
C GLU A 161 7.36 1.13 -21.39
N SER A 162 7.05 0.85 -20.13
CA SER A 162 8.03 0.48 -19.10
C SER A 162 8.49 -0.99 -19.18
N GLY A 163 8.01 -1.75 -20.17
CA GLY A 163 8.33 -3.17 -20.36
C GLY A 163 7.82 -4.06 -19.23
N ILE A 164 6.77 -3.63 -18.54
CA ILE A 164 6.03 -4.39 -17.53
C ILE A 164 4.97 -5.19 -18.27
N ASP A 165 4.97 -6.50 -18.08
CA ASP A 165 3.98 -7.39 -18.68
C ASP A 165 2.67 -7.31 -17.90
N VAL A 166 1.67 -6.69 -18.52
CA VAL A 166 0.35 -6.43 -17.96
C VAL A 166 -0.47 -7.72 -17.80
N THR A 167 -0.13 -8.78 -18.54
CA THR A 167 -0.78 -10.11 -18.44
C THR A 167 -0.25 -10.93 -17.27
N ASP A 168 0.90 -10.55 -16.73
CA ASP A 168 1.40 -11.09 -15.48
C ASP A 168 0.70 -10.34 -14.35
N ALA A 169 0.18 -11.06 -13.35
CA ALA A 169 -0.25 -10.53 -12.06
C ALA A 169 0.85 -9.78 -11.26
N ALA A 170 1.89 -9.26 -11.92
CA ALA A 170 2.67 -8.10 -11.49
C ALA A 170 1.76 -6.87 -11.30
N VAL A 171 0.72 -6.78 -12.12
CA VAL A 171 -0.39 -5.80 -12.04
C VAL A 171 -1.20 -5.92 -10.74
N TYR A 172 -1.24 -7.13 -10.15
CA TYR A 172 -1.96 -7.42 -8.90
C TYR A 172 -1.01 -7.85 -7.78
N SER A 173 0.19 -7.26 -7.74
CA SER A 173 0.92 -7.26 -6.48
C SER A 173 0.06 -6.49 -5.48
N GLY A 174 -0.04 -6.87 -4.20
CA GLY A 174 -0.73 -6.02 -3.21
C GLY A 174 -0.03 -4.67 -2.94
N ILE A 175 0.83 -4.24 -3.87
CA ILE A 175 1.50 -2.94 -4.01
C ILE A 175 0.81 -2.12 -5.11
N CYS A 176 0.29 -2.75 -6.17
CA CYS A 176 -0.58 -2.15 -7.18
C CYS A 176 -1.99 -2.71 -6.98
N THR A 177 -2.84 -1.97 -6.28
CA THR A 177 -4.14 -2.47 -5.83
C THR A 177 -5.17 -2.50 -6.95
N GLU A 178 -5.14 -1.53 -7.86
CA GLU A 178 -6.01 -1.41 -9.03
C GLU A 178 -5.25 -0.76 -10.19
N ILE A 179 -5.46 -1.26 -11.41
CA ILE A 179 -4.89 -0.69 -12.64
C ILE A 179 -6.04 -0.24 -13.52
N PHE A 180 -6.01 1.03 -13.86
CA PHE A 180 -7.01 1.64 -14.72
C PHE A 180 -6.70 1.27 -16.17
N MET A 181 -7.60 0.49 -16.78
CA MET A 181 -7.70 0.50 -18.24
C MET A 181 -8.33 1.84 -18.60
N GLU A 182 -7.76 2.52 -19.60
CA GLU A 182 -8.26 3.80 -20.12
C GLU A 182 -9.80 3.79 -20.16
N GLU A 183 -10.45 4.74 -19.47
CA GLU A 183 -11.86 5.01 -19.75
C GLU A 183 -11.88 5.55 -21.18
N SER A 184 -12.16 4.67 -22.14
CA SER A 184 -12.39 5.05 -23.52
C SER A 184 -13.35 6.23 -23.50
N GLU A 185 -12.84 7.40 -23.89
CA GLU A 185 -13.57 8.66 -23.94
C GLU A 185 -15.00 8.37 -24.39
N ILE A 186 -15.99 8.66 -23.54
CA ILE A 186 -17.37 8.72 -23.99
C ILE A 186 -17.44 9.95 -24.90
N HIS A 187 -17.07 9.73 -26.16
CA HIS A 187 -17.41 10.57 -27.27
C HIS A 187 -18.90 10.88 -27.19
N GLN A 188 -19.17 12.18 -27.09
CA GLN A 188 -20.39 12.88 -27.46
C GLN A 188 -21.68 12.03 -27.51
N ARG A 189 -22.59 12.29 -26.58
CA ARG A 189 -24.02 12.16 -26.87
C ARG A 189 -24.75 13.44 -26.50
N LYS A 190 -24.90 14.27 -27.54
CA LYS A 190 -25.89 15.34 -27.82
C LYS A 190 -26.23 16.33 -26.71
#